data_AF-A0A7K3RZH9-F1
#
_entry.id   AF-A0A7K3RZH9-F1
#
_cell.length_a   1.000
_cell.length_b   1.000
_cell.length_c   1.000
_cell.angle_alpha   90.00
_cell.angle_beta   90.00
_cell.angle_gamma   90.00
#
_symmetry.space_group_name_H-M   'P 1'
#
loop_
_entity.id
_entity.type
_entity.pdbx_description
1 polymer ?
#
loop_
_entity_poly.entity_id
_entity_poly.type
_entity_poly.pdbx_seq_one_letter_code
_entity_poly.pdbx_strand_id
1 'polypeptide(L)' 'MTHAGPAGDPAGPGAYVLGVDSGGSGLRVALGRVEEPGPLATTVCAEPVRTGPGGIDAGHLLDQLLPAAR' A
#
# COMPACT_ATOMS: atom_id res chain seq x y z
N MET A 1 17.79 -4.04 -8.11
CA MET A 1 17.12 -5.21 -8.71
C MET A 1 15.83 -4.71 -9.35
N THR A 2 15.82 -4.51 -10.66
CA THR A 2 14.61 -4.21 -11.42
C THR A 2 13.90 -5.53 -11.72
N HIS A 3 12.71 -5.73 -11.16
CA HIS A 3 11.92 -6.90 -11.50
C HIS A 3 11.18 -6.60 -12.81
N ALA A 4 11.51 -7.33 -13.88
CA ALA A 4 10.78 -7.24 -15.14
C ALA A 4 9.40 -7.88 -14.93
N GLY A 5 8.35 -7.08 -15.00
CA GLY A 5 6.97 -7.58 -14.95
C GLY A 5 6.57 -8.29 -16.25
N PRO A 6 5.59 -9.21 -16.21
CA PRO A 6 5.06 -9.81 -17.42
C PRO A 6 4.31 -8.74 -18.22
N ALA A 7 4.46 -8.76 -19.55
CA ALA A 7 3.71 -7.87 -20.44
C ALA A 7 2.21 -8.16 -20.28
N GLY A 8 1.47 -7.19 -19.75
CA GLY A 8 0.04 -7.28 -19.53
C GLY A 8 -0.75 -7.21 -20.84
N ASP A 9 -1.87 -7.94 -20.88
CA ASP A 9 -2.88 -7.92 -21.95
C ASP A 9 -3.50 -6.50 -22.06
N PRO A 10 -3.59 -5.86 -23.24
CA PRO A 10 -4.05 -4.47 -23.38
C PRO A 10 -5.53 -4.22 -23.01
N ALA A 11 -6.29 -5.26 -22.65
CA ALA A 11 -7.71 -5.19 -22.32
C ALA A 11 -8.06 -5.62 -20.88
N GLY A 12 -7.08 -5.87 -20.01
CA GLY A 12 -7.28 -6.06 -18.58
C GLY A 12 -6.96 -4.78 -17.80
N PRO A 13 -7.55 -4.54 -16.61
CA PRO A 13 -7.09 -3.45 -15.77
C PRO A 13 -5.62 -3.75 -15.43
N GLY A 14 -4.70 -2.89 -15.88
CA GLY A 14 -3.27 -3.10 -15.71
C GLY A 14 -2.87 -3.38 -14.25
N ALA A 15 -1.70 -3.96 -14.04
CA ALA A 15 -1.24 -4.31 -12.69
C ALA A 15 -1.18 -3.06 -11.78
N TYR A 16 -1.74 -3.19 -10.58
CA TYR A 16 -1.70 -2.16 -9.55
C TYR A 16 -0.68 -2.48 -8.47
N VAL A 17 -0.16 -1.44 -7.84
CA VAL A 17 0.70 -1.52 -6.65
C VAL A 17 0.07 -0.72 -5.53
N LEU A 18 0.15 -1.25 -4.31
CA LEU A 18 -0.24 -0.55 -3.09
C LEU A 18 1.02 -0.26 -2.27
N GLY A 19 1.43 0.99 -2.23
CA GLY A 19 2.48 1.46 -1.34
C GLY A 19 1.90 1.72 0.05
N VAL A 20 2.51 1.12 1.07
CA VAL A 20 2.09 1.26 2.48
C VAL A 20 3.28 1.72 3.30
N ASP A 21 3.15 2.87 3.96
CA ASP A 21 4.17 3.50 4.78
C ASP A 21 3.64 3.72 6.20
N SER A 22 4.18 2.95 7.16
CA SER A 22 3.83 3.03 8.58
C SER A 22 4.83 3.91 9.31
N GLY A 23 4.45 5.15 9.58
CA GLY A 23 5.27 6.12 10.31
C GLY A 23 4.72 6.46 11.70
N GLY A 24 5.49 7.24 12.47
CA GLY A 24 5.08 7.70 13.80
C GLY A 24 3.87 8.65 13.81
N SER A 25 3.42 9.12 12.65
CA SER A 25 2.24 9.99 12.48
C SER A 25 1.01 9.26 11.96
N GLY A 26 1.08 7.94 11.74
CA GLY A 26 -0.01 7.17 11.15
C GLY A 26 0.43 6.30 9.96
N LEU A 27 -0.56 5.67 9.34
CA LEU A 27 -0.42 4.86 8.14
C LEU A 27 -0.72 5.71 6.90
N ARG A 28 0.17 5.70 5.91
CA ARG A 28 -0.04 6.34 4.61
C ARG A 28 -0.13 5.27 3.54
N VAL A 29 -1.14 5.36 2.68
CA VAL A 29 -1.39 4.38 1.62
C VAL A 29 -1.49 5.11 0.28
N ALA A 30 -0.84 4.57 -0.74
CA ALA A 30 -0.88 5.07 -2.11
C ALA A 30 -1.14 3.93 -3.10
N LEU A 31 -2.14 4.10 -3.97
CA LEU A 31 -2.42 3.20 -5.08
C LEU A 31 -1.74 3.74 -6.34
N GLY A 32 -1.03 2.89 -7.08
CA GLY A 32 -0.43 3.23 -8.38
C GLY A 32 -0.65 2.12 -9.41
N ARG A 33 -0.35 2.42 -10.67
CA ARG A 33 -0.24 1.42 -11.75
C ARG A 33 1.23 1.15 -12.03
N VAL A 34 1.57 -0.11 -12.31
CA VAL A 34 2.97 -0.55 -12.51
C VAL A 34 3.68 0.20 -13.64
N GLU A 35 2.95 0.63 -14.67
CA GLU A 35 3.51 1.29 -15.86
C GLU A 35 3.27 2.81 -15.90
N GLU A 36 2.61 3.37 -14.88
CA GLU A 36 2.30 4.81 -14.81
C GLU A 36 3.03 5.45 -13.63
N PRO A 37 3.67 6.62 -13.83
CA PRO A 37 4.29 7.34 -12.74
C PRO A 37 3.23 8.00 -11.84
N GLY A 38 3.46 7.95 -10.53
CA GLY A 38 2.66 8.67 -9.54
C GLY A 38 1.42 7.90 -9.03
N PRO A 39 0.82 8.37 -7.92
CA PRO A 39 -0.33 7.71 -7.32
C PRO A 39 -1.63 8.05 -8.06
N LEU A 40 -2.48 7.04 -8.26
CA LEU A 40 -3.87 7.18 -8.67
C LEU A 40 -4.75 7.67 -7.51
N ALA A 41 -4.44 7.24 -6.29
CA ALA A 41 -5.16 7.62 -5.08
C ALA A 41 -4.23 7.54 -3.87
N THR A 42 -4.51 8.35 -2.85
CA THR A 42 -3.83 8.30 -1.55
C THR A 42 -4.82 8.41 -0.41
N THR A 43 -4.49 7.82 0.73
CA THR A 43 -5.26 7.97 1.98
C THR A 43 -4.35 7.87 3.20
N VAL A 44 -4.83 8.41 4.31
CA VAL A 44 -4.11 8.46 5.59
C VAL A 44 -5.00 7.90 6.69
N CYS A 45 -4.46 6.98 7.49
CA CYS A 45 -5.03 6.54 8.75
C CYS A 45 -4.25 7.23 9.88
N ALA A 46 -4.92 8.07 10.66
CA ALA A 46 -4.24 8.98 11.60
C ALA A 46 -3.64 8.27 12.83
N GLU A 47 -4.05 7.04 13.14
CA GLU A 47 -3.51 6.30 14.27
C GLU A 47 -2.21 5.58 13.89
N PRO A 48 -1.08 5.85 14.56
CA PRO A 48 0.15 5.08 14.36
C PRO A 48 -0.08 3.60 14.60
N VAL A 49 0.51 2.75 13.75
CA VAL A 49 0.41 1.31 13.96
C VAL A 49 1.16 0.93 15.23
N ARG A 50 0.49 0.23 16.14
CA ARG A 50 1.08 -0.31 17.38
C ARG A 50 2.33 -1.13 17.09
N THR A 51 3.30 -0.98 17.97
CA THR A 51 4.55 -1.73 17.96
C THR A 51 4.79 -2.36 19.33
N GLY A 52 5.53 -3.47 19.35
CA GLY A 52 5.98 -4.14 20.57
C GLY A 52 7.37 -4.74 20.38
N PRO A 53 7.84 -5.60 21.30
CA PRO A 53 9.16 -6.22 21.22
C PRO A 53 9.42 -7.03 19.93
N GLY A 54 8.36 -7.49 19.28
CA GLY A 54 8.40 -8.20 17.99
C GLY A 54 8.29 -7.31 16.74
N GLY A 55 8.25 -5.98 16.90
CA GLY A 55 8.03 -5.04 15.81
C GLY A 55 6.56 -4.63 15.67
N ILE A 56 6.10 -4.48 14.43
CA ILE A 56 4.74 -4.01 14.09
C ILE A 56 3.69 -5.06 14.48
N ASP A 57 2.60 -4.61 15.11
CA ASP A 57 1.39 -5.40 15.28
C ASP A 57 0.70 -5.60 13.92
N ALA A 58 0.81 -6.79 13.35
CA ALA A 58 0.25 -7.13 12.06
C ALA A 58 -1.29 -7.10 12.04
N GLY A 59 -1.95 -7.44 13.15
CA GLY A 59 -3.41 -7.38 13.25
C GLY A 59 -3.88 -5.94 13.16
N HIS A 60 -3.28 -5.07 13.99
CA HIS A 60 -3.59 -3.65 13.98
C HIS A 60 -3.25 -2.97 12.64
N LEU A 61 -2.18 -3.39 11.96
CA LEU A 61 -1.88 -2.94 10.60
C LEU A 61 -3.02 -3.28 9.62
N LEU A 62 -3.49 -4.53 9.62
CA LEU A 62 -4.54 -4.97 8.71
C LEU A 62 -5.90 -4.33 9.02
N ASP A 63 -6.22 -4.13 10.30
CA ASP A 63 -7.45 -3.44 10.72
C ASP A 63 -7.53 -2.01 10.16
N GLN A 64 -6.38 -1.33 10.03
CA GLN A 64 -6.32 -0.01 9.38
C GLN A 64 -6.24 -0.09 7.85
N LEU A 65 -5.45 -1.02 7.30
CA LEU A 65 -5.18 -1.09 5.86
C LEU A 65 -6.38 -1.62 5.05
N LEU A 66 -7.06 -2.66 5.52
CA LEU A 66 -8.11 -3.33 4.74
C LEU A 66 -9.30 -2.41 4.46
N PRO A 67 -9.79 -1.56 5.39
CA PRO A 67 -10.82 -0.57 5.06
C PRO A 67 -10.40 0.42 3.97
N ALA A 68 -9.10 0.76 3.90
CA ALA A 68 -8.54 1.69 2.93
C ALA A 68 -8.30 1.09 1.53
N ALA A 69 -8.29 -0.24 1.39
CA ALA A 69 -7.91 -0.96 0.18
C ALA A 69 -9.06 -1.79 -0.44
N ARG A 70 -10.32 -1.43 -0.14
CA ARG A 70 -11.53 -2.08 -0.68
C ARG A 70 -12.00 -1.49 -2.00
#